data_AF-A0A2A2QMB9-F1
#
_entry.id   AF-A0A2A2QMB9-F1
#
_cell.length_a   1.000
_cell.length_b   1.000
_cell.length_c   1.000
_cell.angle_alpha   90.00
_cell.angle_beta   90.00
_cell.angle_gamma   90.00
#
_symmetry.space_group_name_H-M   'P 1'
#
loop_
_entity.id
_entity.type
_entity.pdbx_description
1 polymer ?
#
loop_
_entity_poly.entity_id
_entity_poly.type
_entity_poly.pdbx_seq_one_letter_code
_entity_poly.pdbx_strand_id
1 'polypeptide(L)'
;MWASSFFIKEPRTSSMVGWHQDAYYWPMAPHNSVTVWLAFDDVDEVNGGMKLLPGSHRGGVIKHRKSLSTASVLTLELADGSDFSADQAIQFRLKAGECSLHDDRAIHGSPANPSDRRRAGLTIRYSGTDVKNDLSVNPNFKTYLCRGVDEFQLNPIGVPPTTRYGRPSFKAVSNEEAGKG
;
A
#
# COMPACT_ATOMS: atom_id res chain seq x y z
N MET A 1 1.58 -12.63 6.25
CA MET A 1 0.58 -11.69 5.70
C MET A 1 -0.05 -10.93 6.84
N TRP A 2 -0.30 -9.63 6.70
CA TRP A 2 -0.87 -8.82 7.78
C TRP A 2 -1.99 -7.89 7.35
N ALA A 3 -2.14 -7.60 6.05
CA ALA A 3 -3.28 -6.85 5.53
C ALA A 3 -3.56 -7.15 4.06
N SER A 4 -4.78 -6.85 3.63
CA SER A 4 -5.17 -6.81 2.23
C SER A 4 -6.26 -5.76 2.01
N SER A 5 -6.19 -5.01 0.91
CA SER A 5 -7.17 -3.97 0.58
C SER A 5 -7.49 -3.93 -0.91
N PHE A 6 -8.74 -3.68 -1.25
CA PHE A 6 -9.12 -3.41 -2.64
C PHE A 6 -8.83 -1.95 -3.00
N PHE A 7 -8.23 -1.74 -4.16
CA PHE A 7 -8.03 -0.44 -4.78
C PHE A 7 -8.73 -0.43 -6.14
N ILE A 8 -9.91 0.19 -6.15
CA ILE A 8 -10.80 0.25 -7.31
C ILE A 8 -10.84 1.69 -7.84
N LYS A 9 -10.65 1.83 -9.15
CA LYS A 9 -10.92 3.07 -9.88
C LYS A 9 -12.03 2.82 -10.88
N GLU A 10 -13.19 3.40 -10.61
CA GLU A 10 -14.30 3.37 -11.53
C GLU A 10 -13.98 4.15 -12.82
N PRO A 11 -14.67 3.85 -13.94
CA PRO A 11 -14.55 4.63 -15.17
C PRO A 11 -14.73 6.13 -14.93
N ARG A 12 -13.97 6.95 -15.67
CA ARG A 12 -14.08 8.42 -15.68
C ARG A 12 -14.02 9.09 -14.31
N THR A 13 -13.35 8.48 -13.33
CA THR A 13 -13.16 9.09 -12.00
C THR A 13 -11.89 9.93 -11.94
N SER A 14 -11.97 11.06 -11.23
CA SER A 14 -10.81 11.91 -10.91
C SER A 14 -9.99 11.38 -9.73
N SER A 15 -10.49 10.39 -8.98
CA SER A 15 -9.80 9.86 -7.81
C SER A 15 -8.41 9.33 -8.15
N MET A 16 -7.41 9.85 -7.44
CA MET A 16 -6.02 9.44 -7.59
C MET A 16 -5.43 8.91 -6.28
N VAL A 17 -4.21 8.37 -6.37
CA VAL A 17 -3.38 8.08 -5.20
C VAL A 17 -2.13 8.93 -5.38
N GLY A 18 -1.93 9.90 -4.51
CA GLY A 18 -0.75 10.76 -4.50
C GLY A 18 0.55 9.96 -4.36
N TRP A 19 1.67 10.60 -4.69
CA TRP A 19 2.98 9.99 -4.50
C TRP A 19 3.25 9.78 -3.02
N HIS A 20 3.62 8.56 -2.63
CA HIS A 20 3.84 8.22 -1.24
C HIS A 20 4.77 7.01 -1.09
N GLN A 21 5.15 6.75 0.16
CA GLN A 21 5.74 5.51 0.63
C GLN A 21 4.80 4.88 1.66
N ASP A 22 4.44 3.63 1.42
CA ASP A 22 3.60 2.81 2.28
C ASP A 22 4.13 2.79 3.74
N ALA A 23 5.45 2.68 3.88
CA ALA A 23 6.20 2.69 5.14
C ALA A 23 5.98 3.94 6.00
N TYR A 24 5.59 5.08 5.43
CA TYR A 24 5.30 6.29 6.20
C TYR A 24 4.00 6.15 7.00
N TYR A 25 3.02 5.44 6.46
CA TYR A 25 1.71 5.28 7.09
C TYR A 25 1.68 4.23 8.18
N TRP A 26 2.57 3.23 8.13
CA TRP A 26 2.42 2.06 8.97
C TRP A 26 3.24 2.19 10.26
N PRO A 27 2.64 1.92 11.42
CA PRO A 27 3.36 1.85 12.69
C PRO A 27 4.19 0.55 12.76
N MET A 28 5.13 0.34 11.85
CA MET A 28 5.87 -0.92 11.69
C MET A 28 7.38 -0.67 11.54
N ALA A 29 8.20 -1.45 12.26
CA ALA A 29 9.65 -1.41 12.16
C ALA A 29 10.28 -2.80 12.44
N PRO A 30 11.42 -3.15 11.82
CA PRO A 30 12.06 -2.44 10.71
C PRO A 30 11.19 -2.44 9.43
N HIS A 31 11.54 -1.59 8.46
CA HIS A 31 10.92 -1.59 7.13
C HIS A 31 11.41 -2.79 6.34
N ASN A 32 10.67 -3.88 6.47
CA ASN A 32 10.91 -5.16 5.80
C ASN A 32 9.55 -5.77 5.40
N SER A 33 8.77 -4.98 4.65
CA SER A 33 7.48 -5.39 4.11
C SER A 33 7.44 -5.30 2.58
N VAL A 34 6.64 -6.18 1.98
CA VAL A 34 6.37 -6.19 0.55
C VAL A 34 4.86 -6.16 0.32
N THR A 35 4.44 -5.27 -0.57
CA THR A 35 3.08 -5.24 -1.09
C THR A 35 3.06 -6.00 -2.42
N VAL A 36 2.25 -7.05 -2.48
CA VAL A 36 1.81 -7.67 -3.73
C VAL A 36 0.56 -6.91 -4.19
N TRP A 37 0.56 -6.41 -5.41
CA TRP A 37 -0.62 -5.82 -6.04
C TRP A 37 -1.09 -6.72 -7.17
N LEU A 38 -2.22 -7.41 -6.97
CA LEU A 38 -2.83 -8.35 -7.91
C LEU A 38 -3.87 -7.62 -8.78
N ALA A 39 -3.69 -7.68 -10.10
CA ALA A 39 -4.61 -7.11 -11.07
C ALA A 39 -5.87 -7.98 -11.21
N PHE A 40 -7.06 -7.40 -10.98
CA PHE A 40 -8.33 -8.09 -11.26
C PHE A 40 -8.87 -7.73 -12.64
N ASP A 41 -8.55 -6.52 -13.10
CA ASP A 41 -8.82 -6.04 -14.46
C ASP A 41 -7.47 -5.80 -15.16
N ASP A 42 -7.43 -5.85 -16.50
CA ASP A 42 -6.26 -5.42 -17.28
C ASP A 42 -5.85 -3.99 -16.89
N VAL A 43 -4.55 -3.74 -16.73
CA VAL A 43 -3.96 -2.45 -16.39
C VAL A 43 -3.03 -2.00 -17.51
N ASP A 44 -3.28 -0.80 -18.00
CA ASP A 44 -2.48 -0.15 -19.03
C ASP A 44 -2.40 1.36 -18.78
N GLU A 45 -1.89 2.11 -19.75
CA GLU A 45 -1.60 3.53 -19.63
C GLU A 45 -2.84 4.37 -19.31
N VAL A 46 -4.01 3.91 -19.74
CA VAL A 46 -5.20 4.77 -19.80
C VAL A 46 -6.16 4.58 -18.62
N ASN A 47 -6.04 3.50 -17.85
CA ASN A 47 -7.00 3.20 -16.78
C ASN A 47 -6.48 3.47 -15.35
N GLY A 48 -5.49 4.36 -15.24
CA GLY A 48 -4.98 4.80 -13.94
C GLY A 48 -4.13 3.75 -13.23
N GLY A 49 -3.29 3.03 -13.98
CA GLY A 49 -2.33 2.06 -13.46
C GLY A 49 -1.32 2.69 -12.49
N MET A 50 -0.82 1.88 -11.55
CA MET A 50 0.19 2.33 -10.59
C MET A 50 1.49 2.68 -11.30
N LYS A 51 2.11 3.77 -10.86
CA LYS A 51 3.44 4.21 -11.23
C LYS A 51 4.37 4.08 -10.04
N LEU A 52 5.61 3.71 -10.29
CA LEU A 52 6.65 3.53 -9.28
C LEU A 52 7.96 4.16 -9.74
N LEU A 53 8.69 4.77 -8.82
CA LEU A 53 10.05 5.25 -9.07
C LEU A 53 11.06 4.12 -8.83
N PRO A 54 11.76 3.61 -9.87
CA PRO A 54 12.72 2.54 -9.70
C PRO A 54 13.85 2.90 -8.71
N GLY A 55 14.22 1.97 -7.84
CA GLY A 55 15.34 2.14 -6.90
C GLY A 55 15.07 3.05 -5.70
N SER A 56 13.95 3.77 -5.64
CA SER A 56 13.69 4.78 -4.61
C SER A 56 13.61 4.21 -3.18
N HIS A 57 13.26 2.93 -3.02
CA HIS A 57 13.19 2.22 -1.74
C HIS A 57 14.54 2.17 -0.99
N ARG A 58 15.66 2.36 -1.72
CA ARG A 58 17.02 2.39 -1.16
C ARG A 58 17.33 3.68 -0.40
N GLY A 59 16.56 4.75 -0.64
CA GLY A 59 16.75 6.07 -0.01
C GLY A 59 16.16 6.20 1.39
N GLY A 60 15.51 5.15 1.92
CA GLY A 60 14.79 5.23 3.19
C GLY A 60 13.45 5.94 3.07
N VAL A 61 12.79 6.17 4.21
CA VAL A 61 11.51 6.89 4.28
C VAL A 61 11.77 8.39 4.28
N ILE A 62 11.14 9.12 3.36
CA ILE A 62 11.23 10.57 3.23
C ILE A 62 9.96 11.25 3.75
N LYS A 63 10.07 12.56 3.98
CA LYS A 63 9.00 13.34 4.60
C LYS A 63 7.74 13.39 3.73
N HIS A 64 6.60 13.15 4.35
CA HIS A 64 5.29 13.37 3.76
C HIS A 64 4.64 14.61 4.39
N ARG A 65 3.63 15.16 3.72
CA ARG A 65 2.80 16.25 4.23
C ARG A 65 1.35 16.04 3.84
N LYS A 66 0.43 16.63 4.59
CA LYS A 66 -0.96 16.73 4.16
C LYS A 66 -1.07 17.56 2.90
N SER A 67 -1.80 17.05 1.93
CA SER A 67 -2.03 17.71 0.65
C SER A 67 -3.52 17.69 0.34
N LEU A 68 -4.06 18.88 0.03
CA LEU A 68 -5.44 19.05 -0.45
C LEU A 68 -5.47 19.56 -1.90
N SER A 69 -4.30 19.66 -2.54
CA SER A 69 -4.15 20.17 -3.90
C SER A 69 -4.44 19.11 -4.97
N THR A 70 -4.61 17.85 -4.58
CA THR A 70 -4.88 16.73 -5.48
C THR A 70 -6.20 16.05 -5.12
N ALA A 71 -6.76 15.29 -6.07
CA ALA A 71 -7.91 14.41 -5.82
C ALA A 71 -7.46 13.07 -5.21
N SER A 72 -6.38 13.07 -4.41
CA SER A 72 -5.85 11.87 -3.77
C SER A 72 -6.84 11.32 -2.74
N VAL A 73 -7.02 10.00 -2.75
CA VAL A 73 -7.77 9.29 -1.70
C VAL A 73 -6.93 9.05 -0.44
N LEU A 74 -5.63 9.36 -0.50
CA LEU A 74 -4.74 9.41 0.65
C LEU A 74 -4.50 10.86 1.06
N THR A 75 -4.48 11.12 2.37
CA THR A 75 -4.32 12.47 2.93
C THR A 75 -2.88 12.98 2.87
N LEU A 76 -1.91 12.07 3.05
CA LEU A 76 -0.48 12.38 2.98
C LEU A 76 0.07 12.15 1.58
N GLU A 77 0.97 13.02 1.15
CA GLU A 77 1.74 12.88 -0.08
C GLU A 77 3.19 13.23 0.20
N LEU A 78 4.12 12.88 -0.69
CA LEU A 78 5.49 13.35 -0.61
C LEU A 78 5.54 14.87 -0.44
N ALA A 79 6.38 15.34 0.48
CA ALA A 79 6.62 16.76 0.63
C ALA A 79 7.38 17.32 -0.58
N ASP A 80 7.12 18.59 -0.92
CA ASP A 80 7.88 19.32 -1.95
C ASP A 80 9.38 19.31 -1.63
N GLY A 81 10.21 19.32 -2.68
CA GLY A 81 11.67 19.36 -2.53
C GLY A 81 12.32 18.00 -2.29
N SER A 82 11.59 16.90 -2.51
CA SER A 82 12.25 15.61 -2.78
C SER A 82 12.91 15.68 -4.16
N ASP A 83 14.10 15.06 -4.34
CA ASP A 83 14.77 14.89 -5.65
C ASP A 83 14.00 13.94 -6.59
N PHE A 84 12.70 13.78 -6.34
CA PHE A 84 11.78 12.97 -7.10
C PHE A 84 11.37 13.71 -8.37
N SER A 85 11.62 13.08 -9.52
CA SER A 85 10.98 13.44 -10.79
C SER A 85 9.97 12.38 -11.17
N ALA A 86 8.71 12.79 -11.35
CA ALA A 86 7.64 11.90 -11.79
C ALA A 86 7.87 11.34 -13.20
N ASP A 87 8.69 12.00 -14.01
CA ASP A 87 9.06 11.56 -15.37
C ASP A 87 9.95 10.31 -15.36
N GLN A 88 10.62 10.04 -14.24
CA GLN A 88 11.44 8.83 -14.06
C GLN A 88 10.61 7.63 -13.58
N ALA A 89 9.32 7.82 -13.28
CA ALA A 89 8.47 6.75 -12.81
C ALA A 89 8.00 5.84 -13.95
N ILE A 90 7.99 4.54 -13.69
CA ILE A 90 7.51 3.52 -14.61
C ILE A 90 6.10 3.13 -14.23
N GLN A 91 5.20 3.10 -15.22
CA GLN A 91 3.84 2.58 -15.04
C GLN A 91 3.83 1.07 -15.23
N PHE A 92 3.19 0.36 -14.30
CA PHE A 92 2.94 -1.07 -14.46
C PHE A 92 1.90 -1.31 -15.54
N ARG A 93 2.19 -2.26 -16.43
CA ARG A 93 1.26 -2.85 -17.40
C ARG A 93 1.06 -4.29 -17.00
N LEU A 94 -0.18 -4.67 -16.68
CA LEU A 94 -0.50 -5.99 -16.14
C LEU A 94 -1.75 -6.51 -16.82
N LYS A 95 -1.79 -7.80 -17.16
CA LYS A 95 -3.03 -8.50 -17.51
C LYS A 95 -3.77 -8.92 -16.24
N ALA A 96 -5.08 -9.08 -16.33
CA ALA A 96 -5.88 -9.64 -15.25
C ALA A 96 -5.28 -10.97 -14.76
N GLY A 97 -5.05 -11.09 -13.46
CA GLY A 97 -4.37 -12.23 -12.82
C GLY A 97 -2.86 -12.06 -12.63
N GLU A 98 -2.22 -11.09 -13.29
CA GLU A 98 -0.81 -10.76 -13.04
C GLU A 98 -0.67 -9.88 -11.80
N CYS A 99 0.55 -9.83 -11.24
CA CYS A 99 0.83 -9.00 -10.08
C CYS A 99 2.15 -8.24 -10.20
N SER A 100 2.21 -7.10 -9.49
CA SER A 100 3.46 -6.40 -9.20
C SER A 100 3.81 -6.58 -7.73
N LEU A 101 5.10 -6.50 -7.41
CA LEU A 101 5.60 -6.50 -6.04
C LEU A 101 6.45 -5.26 -5.81
N HIS A 102 6.29 -4.61 -4.67
CA HIS A 102 7.11 -3.46 -4.29
C HIS A 102 7.37 -3.43 -2.77
N ASP A 103 8.56 -2.92 -2.43
CA ASP A 103 9.00 -2.63 -1.06
C ASP A 103 8.15 -1.49 -0.47
N ASP A 104 7.91 -1.51 0.84
CA ASP A 104 7.11 -0.50 1.54
C ASP A 104 7.71 0.92 1.48
N ARG A 105 9.00 1.06 1.19
CA ARG A 105 9.68 2.34 0.95
C ARG A 105 9.72 2.73 -0.54
N ALA A 106 9.19 1.93 -1.46
CA ALA A 106 9.14 2.35 -2.85
C ALA A 106 8.19 3.55 -3.01
N ILE A 107 8.65 4.59 -3.70
CA ILE A 107 7.84 5.76 -4.01
C ILE A 107 6.93 5.36 -5.16
N HIS A 108 5.63 5.45 -4.92
CA HIS A 108 4.63 5.07 -5.89
C HIS A 108 3.36 5.90 -5.76
N GLY A 109 2.53 5.87 -6.79
CA GLY A 109 1.26 6.58 -6.88
C GLY A 109 0.43 6.03 -8.03
N SER A 110 -0.80 6.50 -8.19
CA SER A 110 -1.61 6.14 -9.36
C SER A 110 -2.48 7.31 -9.82
N PRO A 111 -2.42 7.70 -11.12
CA PRO A 111 -3.21 8.81 -11.64
C PRO A 111 -4.68 8.43 -11.76
N ALA A 112 -5.56 9.42 -11.93
CA ALA A 112 -6.98 9.24 -12.21
C ALA A 112 -7.26 8.22 -13.33
N ASN A 113 -8.49 7.72 -13.40
CA ASN A 113 -8.92 6.80 -14.47
C ASN A 113 -9.83 7.54 -15.46
N PRO A 114 -9.28 8.11 -16.56
CA PRO A 114 -10.09 8.78 -17.58
C PRO A 114 -10.81 7.81 -18.52
N SER A 115 -10.49 6.51 -18.47
CA SER A 115 -11.03 5.53 -19.40
C SER A 115 -12.46 5.09 -19.06
N ASP A 116 -13.06 4.34 -19.98
CA ASP A 116 -14.39 3.71 -19.83
C ASP A 116 -14.37 2.37 -19.10
N ARG A 117 -13.19 1.91 -18.63
CA ARG A 117 -13.04 0.61 -17.96
C ARG A 117 -12.74 0.81 -16.50
N ARG A 118 -13.31 -0.04 -15.65
CA ARG A 118 -12.90 -0.16 -14.25
C ARG A 118 -11.47 -0.68 -14.18
N ARG A 119 -10.73 -0.22 -13.18
CA ARG A 119 -9.46 -0.83 -12.74
C ARG A 119 -9.57 -1.24 -11.30
N ALA A 120 -9.68 -2.53 -11.04
CA ALA A 120 -9.63 -3.12 -9.70
C ALA A 120 -8.32 -3.88 -9.49
N GLY A 121 -7.76 -3.76 -8.30
CA GLY A 121 -6.71 -4.64 -7.83
C GLY A 121 -6.78 -4.85 -6.32
N LEU A 122 -6.14 -5.92 -5.88
CA LEU A 122 -6.05 -6.31 -4.49
C LEU A 122 -4.60 -6.16 -4.03
N THR A 123 -4.38 -5.34 -3.00
CA THR A 123 -3.11 -5.40 -2.27
C THR A 123 -3.13 -6.56 -1.29
N ILE A 124 -2.01 -7.26 -1.19
CA ILE A 124 -1.75 -8.28 -0.18
C ILE A 124 -0.38 -7.96 0.41
N ARG A 125 -0.33 -7.74 1.72
CA ARG A 125 0.86 -7.23 2.39
C ARG A 125 1.51 -8.32 3.24
N TYR A 126 2.79 -8.51 3.00
CA TYR A 126 3.65 -9.45 3.72
C TYR A 126 4.76 -8.66 4.41
N SER A 127 5.29 -9.24 5.47
CA SER A 127 6.47 -8.74 6.17
C SER A 127 7.31 -9.91 6.62
N GLY A 128 8.59 -9.66 6.88
CA GLY A 128 9.40 -10.57 7.70
C GLY A 128 8.80 -10.74 9.10
N THR A 129 9.13 -11.85 9.76
CA THR A 129 8.74 -12.13 11.15
C THR A 129 9.44 -11.22 12.16
N ASP A 130 10.56 -10.62 11.76
CA ASP A 130 11.33 -9.63 12.50
C ASP A 130 10.65 -8.24 12.58
N VAL A 131 9.63 -7.99 11.75
CA VAL A 131 8.89 -6.72 11.77
C VAL A 131 7.90 -6.69 12.92
N LYS A 132 7.96 -5.64 13.75
CA LYS A 132 7.02 -5.38 14.84
C LYS A 132 6.09 -4.23 14.52
N ASN A 133 4.81 -4.39 14.82
CA ASN A 133 3.83 -3.31 14.79
C ASN A 133 3.72 -2.61 16.17
N ASP A 134 3.59 -1.28 16.19
CA ASP A 134 3.26 -0.53 17.39
C ASP A 134 1.76 -0.68 17.71
N LEU A 135 1.45 -1.65 18.57
CA LEU A 135 0.10 -1.94 19.03
C LEU A 135 -0.54 -0.81 19.85
N SER A 136 0.23 0.19 20.31
CA SER A 136 -0.36 1.41 20.89
C SER A 136 -1.04 2.29 19.83
N VAL A 137 -0.64 2.14 18.56
CA VAL A 137 -1.24 2.81 17.39
C VAL A 137 -2.29 1.92 16.76
N ASN A 138 -1.95 0.65 16.51
CA ASN A 138 -2.83 -0.30 15.84
C ASN A 138 -3.09 -1.53 16.73
N PRO A 139 -3.94 -1.41 17.76
CA PRO A 139 -4.15 -2.46 18.77
C PRO A 139 -4.79 -3.74 18.21
N ASN A 140 -5.43 -3.65 17.04
CA ASN A 140 -6.07 -4.78 16.38
C ASN A 140 -5.17 -5.45 15.33
N PHE A 141 -3.90 -5.07 15.23
CA PHE A 141 -2.97 -5.69 14.29
C PHE A 141 -2.84 -7.19 14.56
N LYS A 142 -2.97 -7.97 13.49
CA LYS A 142 -2.80 -9.43 13.50
C LYS A 142 -1.95 -9.86 12.32
N THR A 143 -1.09 -10.85 12.53
CA THR A 143 -0.31 -11.49 11.48
C THR A 143 -0.79 -12.92 11.22
N TYR A 144 -0.65 -13.36 9.99
CA TYR A 144 -0.94 -14.73 9.55
C TYR A 144 0.33 -15.28 8.92
N LEU A 145 0.91 -16.32 9.53
CA LEU A 145 2.13 -16.95 9.02
C LEU A 145 1.82 -17.67 7.70
N CYS A 146 2.50 -17.27 6.62
CA CYS A 146 2.28 -17.84 5.30
C CYS A 146 3.36 -18.86 4.91
N ARG A 147 4.57 -18.71 5.44
CA ARG A 147 5.73 -19.55 5.11
C ARG A 147 6.76 -19.48 6.22
N GLY A 148 7.48 -20.58 6.45
CA GLY A 148 8.58 -20.63 7.42
C GLY A 148 8.11 -20.84 8.85
N VAL A 149 8.91 -20.33 9.80
CA VAL A 149 8.69 -20.39 11.25
C VAL A 149 8.84 -18.98 11.81
N ASP A 150 7.98 -18.60 12.76
CA ASP A 150 8.10 -17.33 13.48
C ASP A 150 8.88 -17.52 14.78
N GLU A 151 10.19 -17.28 14.71
CA GLU A 151 11.09 -17.34 15.87
C GLU A 151 11.04 -16.05 16.73
N PHE A 152 10.53 -14.95 16.16
CA PHE A 152 10.55 -13.63 16.80
C PHE A 152 9.31 -13.36 17.66
N GLN A 153 8.15 -13.83 17.23
CA GLN A 153 6.87 -13.73 17.97
C GLN A 153 6.51 -12.29 18.40
N LEU A 154 6.84 -11.31 17.54
CA LEU A 154 6.71 -9.88 17.87
C LEU A 154 5.30 -9.32 17.73
N ASN A 155 4.40 -10.03 17.04
CA ASN A 155 3.04 -9.56 16.77
C ASN A 155 1.99 -10.61 17.15
N PRO A 156 0.77 -10.20 17.51
CA PRO A 156 -0.30 -11.15 17.80
C PRO A 156 -0.71 -11.92 16.53
N ILE A 157 -0.89 -13.23 16.66
CA ILE A 157 -1.28 -14.11 15.56
C ILE A 157 -2.79 -14.06 15.36
N GLY A 158 -3.22 -13.89 14.11
CA GLY A 158 -4.61 -13.97 13.70
C GLY A 158 -5.06 -15.42 13.48
N VAL A 159 -6.32 -15.72 13.79
CA VAL A 159 -6.92 -17.03 13.47
C VAL A 159 -7.37 -17.00 12.01
N PRO A 160 -6.88 -17.91 11.15
CA PRO A 160 -7.33 -17.98 9.76
C PRO A 160 -8.86 -18.14 9.70
N PRO A 161 -9.55 -17.36 8.85
CA PRO A 161 -11.00 -17.46 8.74
C PRO A 161 -11.40 -18.84 8.19
N THR A 162 -12.30 -19.53 8.89
CA THR A 162 -12.84 -20.85 8.50
C THR A 162 -14.22 -20.76 7.84
N THR A 163 -14.86 -19.59 7.90
CA THR A 163 -16.19 -19.33 7.33
C THR A 163 -16.11 -18.38 6.15
N ARG A 164 -16.97 -18.59 5.15
CA ARG A 164 -17.11 -17.65 4.03
C ARG A 164 -17.71 -16.33 4.53
N TYR A 165 -17.17 -15.20 4.05
CA TYR A 165 -17.68 -13.84 4.28
C TYR A 165 -17.56 -13.28 5.71
N GLY A 166 -16.69 -13.82 6.56
CA GLY A 166 -16.37 -13.20 7.85
C GLY A 166 -15.75 -11.80 7.65
N ARG A 167 -16.42 -10.74 8.10
CA ARG A 167 -15.86 -9.39 8.14
C ARG A 167 -15.35 -9.10 9.56
N PRO A 168 -14.10 -8.63 9.73
CA PRO A 168 -13.65 -8.14 11.02
C PRO A 168 -14.54 -6.97 11.47
N SER A 169 -14.86 -6.90 12.76
CA SER A 169 -15.63 -5.79 13.36
C SER A 169 -14.76 -4.58 13.70
N PHE A 170 -13.57 -4.47 13.11
CA PHE A 170 -12.59 -3.42 13.41
C PHE A 170 -11.94 -2.87 12.13
N LYS A 171 -11.44 -1.63 12.21
CA LYS A 171 -10.64 -0.97 11.18
C LYS A 171 -9.20 -0.88 11.66
N ALA A 172 -8.23 -1.15 10.77
CA ALA A 172 -6.82 -0.87 11.06
C ALA A 172 -6.59 0.65 11.15
N VAL A 173 -5.63 1.07 11.98
CA VAL A 173 -5.29 2.48 12.22
C VAL A 173 -3.85 2.74 11.78
N SER A 174 -3.66 3.79 10.98
CA SER A 174 -2.36 4.28 10.50
C SER A 174 -1.69 5.26 11.48
N ASN A 175 -0.41 5.56 11.27
CA ASN A 175 0.33 6.61 12.00
C ASN A 175 -0.39 7.96 11.92
N GLU A 176 -0.89 8.31 10.74
CA GLU A 176 -1.61 9.55 10.50
C GLU A 176 -2.89 9.63 11.32
N GLU A 177 -3.73 8.58 11.27
CA GLU A 177 -5.00 8.52 12.00
C GLU A 177 -4.79 8.58 13.52
N ALA A 178 -3.62 8.17 14.01
CA ALA A 178 -3.23 8.28 15.41
C ALA A 178 -2.48 9.59 15.78
N GLY A 179 -2.29 10.52 14.83
CA GLY A 179 -1.60 11.79 15.06
C GLY A 179 -0.07 11.66 15.24
N LYS A 180 0.53 10.58 14.75
CA LYS A 180 1.97 10.28 14.83
C LYS A 180 2.72 10.51 13.49
N GLY A 181 2.13 11.23 12.53
CA GLY A 181 2.64 11.44 11.16
C GLY A 181 3.18 12.84 10.87
#